data_AF-A0A495M9B2-F1
#
_entry.id   AF-A0A495M9B2-F1
#
_cell.length_a   1.000
_cell.length_b   1.000
_cell.length_c   1.000
_cell.angle_alpha   90.00
_cell.angle_beta   90.00
_cell.angle_gamma   90.00
#
_symmetry.space_group_name_H-M   'P 1'
#
loop_
_entity.id
_entity.type
_entity.pdbx_description
1 polymer ?
#
loop_
_entity_poly.entity_id
_entity_poly.type
_entity_poly.pdbx_seq_one_letter_code
_entity_poly.pdbx_strand_id
1 'polypeptide(L)'
;MATQICPKCKQDSFTWYMDDDEASGLTIWHCFNCRYVAYEDEQKIRDCLNCLKNTSSYLMDTETIFYWCNNCNEIEFLKNK
;
A
#
# COMPACT_ATOMS: atom_id res chain seq x y z
N MET A 1 -12.99 8.50 2.22
CA MET A 1 -11.73 7.77 2.38
C MET A 1 -11.87 6.86 3.58
N ALA A 2 -11.83 5.54 3.39
CA ALA A 2 -11.85 4.60 4.50
C ALA A 2 -10.41 4.34 4.95
N THR A 3 -10.19 4.31 6.26
CA THR A 3 -8.90 3.87 6.81
C THR A 3 -8.74 2.37 6.62
N GLN A 4 -7.48 1.96 6.57
CA GLN A 4 -7.04 0.58 6.47
C GLN A 4 -6.02 0.29 7.56
N ILE A 5 -5.78 -1.01 7.79
CA ILE A 5 -4.77 -1.45 8.74
C ILE A 5 -3.39 -1.19 8.16
N CYS A 6 -2.58 -0.41 8.87
CA CYS A 6 -1.23 -0.09 8.45
C CYS A 6 -0.35 -1.36 8.41
N PRO A 7 0.36 -1.65 7.31
CA PRO A 7 1.22 -2.82 7.21
C PRO A 7 2.37 -2.78 8.23
N LYS A 8 2.83 -1.58 8.63
CA LYS A 8 3.97 -1.36 9.53
C LYS A 8 3.62 -1.39 11.01
N CYS A 9 2.58 -0.68 11.44
CA CYS A 9 2.21 -0.59 12.86
C CYS A 9 0.93 -1.36 13.25
N LYS A 10 0.27 -2.02 12.28
CA LYS A 10 -0.94 -2.84 12.47
C LYS A 10 -2.13 -2.12 13.13
N GLN A 11 -2.14 -0.79 13.08
CA GLN A 11 -3.26 0.06 13.53
C GLN A 11 -4.12 0.47 12.34
N ASP A 12 -5.43 0.59 12.54
CA ASP A 12 -6.37 1.11 11.54
C ASP A 12 -6.20 2.64 11.42
N SER A 13 -5.16 3.03 10.70
CA SER A 13 -4.73 4.42 10.59
C SER A 13 -4.04 4.72 9.27
N PHE A 14 -4.20 3.84 8.28
CA PHE A 14 -3.58 3.95 6.97
C PHE A 14 -4.60 4.45 5.96
N THR A 15 -4.31 5.57 5.31
CA THR A 15 -5.20 6.15 4.31
C THR A 15 -4.38 6.62 3.12
N TRP A 16 -5.04 6.83 2.00
CA TRP A 16 -4.41 7.27 0.77
C TRP A 16 -4.92 8.64 0.33
N TYR A 17 -4.11 9.33 -0.46
CA TYR A 17 -4.47 10.51 -1.22
C TYR A 17 -3.77 10.46 -2.58
N MET A 18 -4.41 10.97 -3.63
CA MET A 18 -3.76 11.18 -4.91
C MET A 18 -2.96 12.49 -4.82
N ASP A 19 -1.72 12.47 -5.28
CA ASP A 19 -0.97 13.72 -5.44
C ASP A 19 -1.66 14.57 -6.52
N ASP A 20 -1.86 15.86 -6.27
CA ASP A 20 -2.46 16.80 -7.23
C ASP A 20 -1.61 16.90 -8.52
N ASP A 21 -0.34 16.48 -8.46
CA ASP A 21 0.53 16.31 -9.63
C ASP A 21 0.23 14.98 -10.35
N GLU A 22 -0.84 15.01 -11.15
CA GLU A 22 -1.41 13.91 -11.95
C GLU A 22 -0.37 13.22 -12.87
N ALA A 23 0.81 13.82 -13.05
CA ALA A 23 1.89 13.33 -13.91
C ALA A 23 2.53 12.01 -13.41
N SER A 24 2.49 11.71 -12.11
CA SER A 24 3.07 10.45 -11.61
C SER A 24 2.11 9.26 -11.70
N GLY A 25 0.80 9.49 -11.67
CA GLY A 25 -0.20 8.41 -11.63
C GLY A 25 -0.04 7.45 -10.44
N LEU A 26 0.60 7.91 -9.35
CA LEU A 26 0.83 7.13 -8.14
C LEU A 26 -0.07 7.66 -7.02
N THR A 27 -0.65 6.73 -6.26
CA THR A 27 -1.46 7.05 -5.08
C THR A 27 -0.58 7.00 -3.85
N ILE A 28 -0.57 8.05 -3.02
CA ILE A 28 0.27 8.11 -1.82
C ILE A 28 -0.51 7.57 -0.64
N TRP A 29 0.01 6.51 -0.04
CA TRP A 29 -0.48 5.99 1.23
C TRP A 29 0.31 6.54 2.39
N HIS A 30 -0.39 6.96 3.44
CA HIS A 30 0.24 7.41 4.67
C HIS A 30 -0.49 6.89 5.92
N CYS A 31 0.28 6.64 6.97
CA CYS A 31 -0.23 6.26 8.28
C CYS A 31 -0.12 7.43 9.24
N PHE A 32 -1.23 7.95 9.76
CA PHE A 32 -1.19 9.06 10.72
C PHE A 32 -0.73 8.66 12.12
N ASN A 33 -0.69 7.35 12.43
CA ASN A 33 -0.18 6.84 13.70
C ASN A 33 1.36 6.73 13.73
N CYS A 34 1.96 6.02 12.77
CA CYS A 34 3.41 5.79 12.73
C CYS A 34 4.16 6.66 11.70
N ARG A 35 3.46 7.56 11.00
CA ARG A 35 3.98 8.42 9.94
C ARG A 35 4.64 7.66 8.78
N TYR A 36 4.29 6.39 8.62
CA TYR A 36 4.74 5.59 7.48
C TYR A 36 4.13 6.11 6.19
N VAL A 37 4.92 6.15 5.11
CA VAL A 37 4.48 6.59 3.78
C VAL A 37 4.92 5.54 2.76
N ALA A 38 4.03 5.22 1.83
CA ALA A 38 4.28 4.33 0.70
C ALA A 38 3.58 4.88 -0.54
N TYR A 39 4.12 4.58 -1.71
CA TYR A 39 3.57 4.97 -3.01
C TYR A 39 2.97 3.75 -3.69
N GLU A 40 1.71 3.84 -4.07
CA GLU A 40 0.97 2.81 -4.78
C GLU A 40 1.01 3.03 -6.29
N ASP A 41 1.29 1.95 -7.01
CA ASP A 41 1.13 1.86 -8.45
C ASP A 41 -0.13 1.02 -8.77
N GLU A 42 -1.23 1.69 -9.09
CA GLU A 42 -2.52 1.05 -9.35
C GLU A 42 -2.49 0.18 -10.63
N GLN A 43 -1.55 0.42 -11.55
CA GLN A 43 -1.41 -0.40 -12.76
C GLN A 43 -0.81 -1.78 -12.48
N LYS A 44 -0.19 -1.95 -11.30
CA LYS A 44 0.41 -3.21 -10.85
C LYS A 44 -0.46 -3.96 -9.87
N ILE A 45 -1.74 -3.59 -9.70
CA ILE A 45 -2.64 -4.33 -8.81
C ILE A 45 -2.76 -5.79 -9.26
N ARG A 46 -2.78 -6.71 -8.29
CA ARG A 46 -2.88 -8.14 -8.57
C ARG A 46 -3.76 -8.88 -7.55
N ASP A 47 -4.07 -10.12 -7.88
CA ASP A 47 -4.76 -11.02 -6.97
C ASP A 47 -3.86 -11.38 -5.79
N CYS A 48 -4.41 -11.31 -4.58
CA CYS A 48 -3.75 -11.80 -3.39
C CYS A 48 -3.62 -13.32 -3.44
N LEU A 49 -2.42 -13.85 -3.22
CA LEU A 49 -2.19 -15.30 -3.20
C LEU A 49 -2.96 -16.01 -2.09
N ASN A 50 -3.33 -15.30 -1.02
CA ASN A 50 -4.05 -15.88 0.13
C ASN A 50 -5.57 -15.87 -0.04
N CYS A 51 -6.18 -14.72 -0.39
CA CYS A 51 -7.63 -14.62 -0.53
C CYS A 51 -8.15 -14.70 -1.97
N LEU A 52 -7.25 -14.76 -2.96
CA LEU A 52 -7.57 -14.79 -4.39
C LEU A 52 -8.45 -13.65 -4.88
N LYS A 53 -8.45 -12.53 -4.14
CA LYS A 53 -9.15 -11.30 -4.51
C LYS A 53 -8.17 -10.31 -5.13
N ASN A 54 -8.63 -9.54 -6.12
CA ASN A 54 -7.89 -8.48 -6.79
C ASN A 54 -7.73 -7.25 -5.89
N THR A 55 -6.99 -7.42 -4.79
CA THR A 55 -6.90 -6.45 -3.70
C THR A 55 -5.47 -6.27 -3.20
N SER A 56 -4.48 -6.80 -3.92
CA SER A 56 -3.07 -6.59 -3.57
C SER A 56 -2.54 -5.35 -4.27
N SER A 57 -2.42 -4.28 -3.49
CA SER A 57 -1.81 -3.03 -3.88
C SER A 57 -0.29 -3.18 -4.00
N TYR A 58 0.28 -2.68 -5.08
CA TYR A 58 1.73 -2.61 -5.25
C TYR A 58 2.26 -1.37 -4.54
N LEU A 59 2.93 -1.54 -3.40
CA LEU A 59 3.44 -0.44 -2.58
C LEU A 59 4.97 -0.38 -2.64
N MET A 60 5.47 0.84 -2.77
CA MET A 60 6.88 1.18 -2.73
C MET A 60 7.14 2.17 -1.61
N ASP A 61 7.99 1.82 -0.66
CA ASP A 61 8.52 2.79 0.30
C ASP A 61 9.98 3.12 -0.02
N THR A 62 10.61 3.89 0.86
CA THR A 62 12.00 4.33 0.69
C THR A 62 13.00 3.18 0.69
N GLU A 63 12.67 2.05 1.34
CA GLU A 63 13.59 0.94 1.63
C GLU A 63 13.23 -0.33 0.85
N THR A 64 11.95 -0.55 0.57
CA THR A 64 11.42 -1.81 0.09
C THR A 64 10.27 -1.62 -0.90
N ILE A 65 10.06 -2.66 -1.70
CA ILE A 65 8.93 -2.78 -2.60
C ILE A 65 8.20 -4.07 -2.23
N PHE A 66 6.89 -3.97 -2.01
CA PHE A 66 6.08 -5.10 -1.58
C PHE A 66 4.65 -5.00 -2.11
N TYR A 67 3.97 -6.15 -2.20
CA TYR A 67 2.53 -6.20 -2.39
C TYR A 67 1.85 -6.25 -1.03
N TRP A 68 0.81 -5.46 -0.84
CA TRP A 68 0.00 -5.48 0.37
C TRP A 68 -1.46 -5.75 0.03
N CYS A 69 -2.05 -6.75 0.68
CA CYS A 69 -3.46 -7.06 0.52
C CYS A 69 -4.27 -6.39 1.63
N ASN A 70 -5.19 -5.49 1.28
CA ASN A 70 -6.04 -4.81 2.27
C ASN A 70 -6.95 -5.77 3.07
N ASN A 71 -7.37 -6.89 2.47
CA ASN A 71 -8.31 -7.83 3.06
C ASN A 71 -7.62 -8.82 4.01
N CYS A 72 -6.41 -9.26 3.67
CA CYS A 72 -5.62 -10.16 4.52
C CYS A 72 -4.68 -9.41 5.46
N ASN A 73 -4.37 -8.15 5.16
CA ASN A 73 -3.33 -7.35 5.79
C ASN A 73 -1.93 -8.02 5.77
N GLU A 74 -1.70 -8.84 4.75
CA GLU A 74 -0.46 -9.54 4.50
C GLU A 74 0.41 -8.74 3.52
N ILE A 75 1.72 -8.80 3.74
CA ILE A 75 2.72 -8.14 2.90
C ILE A 75 3.63 -9.19 2.24
N GLU A 76 3.84 -9.05 0.94
CA GLU A 76 4.79 -9.86 0.18
C GLU A 76 5.90 -8.98 -0.36
N PHE A 77 7.10 -9.13 0.21
CA PHE A 77 8.27 -8.37 -0.22
C PHE A 77 8.78 -8.88 -1.57
N LEU A 78 8.99 -7.94 -2.50
CA LEU A 78 9.54 -8.22 -3.83
C LEU A 78 11.03 -7.93 -3.89
N LYS A 79 11.45 -6.83 -3.26
CA LYS A 79 12.83 -6.38 -3.32
C LYS A 79 13.16 -5.46 -2.15
N ASN A 80 14.33 -5.66 -1.56
CA ASN A 80 14.97 -4.69 -0.67
C ASN A 80 15.92 -3.84 -1.53
N LYS A 81 15.86 -2.52 -1.38
CA LYS A 81 16.79 -1.59 -2.05
C LYS A 81 18.15 -1.56 -1.37
#